data_AF-A0A6P2AH14-F1
#
_entry.id   AF-A0A6P2AH14-F1
#
_cell.length_a   1.000
_cell.length_b   1.000
_cell.length_c   1.000
_cell.angle_alpha   90.00
_cell.angle_beta   90.00
_cell.angle_gamma   90.00
#
_symmetry.space_group_name_H-M   'P 1'
#
loop_
_entity.id
_entity.type
_entity.pdbx_description
1 polymer ?
#
loop_
_entity_poly.entity_id
_entity_poly.type
_entity_poly.pdbx_seq_one_letter_code
_entity_poly.pdbx_strand_id
1 'polypeptide(L)'
;MPRESSGKPIKRQFVNQLQISPWTELALFCDNNYLKLIPRNKDKQDYQHRKAPIQHKCVEILLEETDLEWSDLIQENFSENQQKTADNYYFHLSNRFRNNPTDVLATIEKIATEFVNLLPKVIGENVGEDLLKTNQFIELLDKIYGSSEKTFLFLKILANFLPKEAQKILDQSKGYKELVYWGSSMFLKEFAYELLKEFKITRRDIQQQTAQNLVQELGETETKLQQQIDWLEVENKELKETIETLKTESFQEAVIQFAQILQNQSQPTLDQIYRVHTRLKELEKTEDNLSLNSRESLSVLIFLENLLKGLESVKLEYFPKNTDETLIISGEELGEYAYIEGTPFTEVTDYKEVRCVYPGWRVGNQVITPARVAEISENEGA
;
A
#
# COMPACT_ATOMS: atom_id res chain seq x y z
N MET A 1 16.95 -73.58 5.53
CA MET A 1 17.01 -72.79 6.79
C MET A 1 18.49 -72.51 7.05
N PRO A 2 18.90 -71.30 7.47
CA PRO A 2 18.24 -70.45 8.47
C PRO A 2 17.48 -69.26 7.88
N ARG A 3 16.41 -68.88 8.59
CA ARG A 3 15.62 -67.65 8.41
C ARG A 3 16.14 -66.64 9.43
N GLU A 4 16.76 -65.57 8.98
CA GLU A 4 17.09 -64.36 9.75
C GLU A 4 17.05 -63.20 8.74
N SER A 5 16.42 -62.05 8.93
CA SER A 5 15.54 -61.56 9.98
C SER A 5 14.39 -60.82 9.28
N SER A 6 13.15 -61.12 9.67
CA SER A 6 11.99 -60.37 9.22
C SER A 6 12.03 -58.97 9.87
N GLY A 7 12.55 -57.98 9.13
CA GLY A 7 12.40 -56.57 9.50
C GLY A 7 10.91 -56.28 9.67
N LYS A 8 10.48 -56.15 10.93
CA LYS A 8 9.11 -55.76 11.24
C LYS A 8 8.88 -54.37 10.64
N PRO A 9 7.70 -54.10 10.04
CA PRO A 9 7.34 -52.73 9.70
C PRO A 9 7.52 -51.86 10.94
N ILE A 10 7.97 -50.61 10.77
CA ILE A 10 8.10 -49.64 11.86
C ILE A 10 6.75 -49.62 12.57
N LYS A 11 6.66 -50.33 13.70
CA LYS A 11 5.46 -50.32 14.52
C LYS A 11 5.33 -48.90 15.02
N ARG A 12 4.11 -48.35 15.06
CA ARG A 12 3.77 -47.05 15.68
C ARG A 12 4.39 -46.82 17.07
N GLN A 13 4.92 -47.85 17.73
CA GLN A 13 5.71 -47.75 18.96
C GLN A 13 7.10 -47.10 18.81
N PHE A 14 7.76 -47.17 17.64
CA PHE A 14 9.02 -46.44 17.37
C PHE A 14 8.80 -44.96 17.05
N VAL A 15 7.57 -44.58 16.67
CA VAL A 15 7.18 -43.20 16.34
C VAL A 15 7.06 -42.33 17.60
N ASN A 16 6.92 -42.92 18.79
CA ASN A 16 6.83 -42.18 20.05
C ASN A 16 8.19 -41.64 20.55
N GLN A 17 9.30 -41.89 19.86
CA GLN A 17 10.65 -41.42 20.26
C GLN A 17 11.40 -40.62 19.19
N LEU A 18 10.87 -40.52 17.97
CA LEU A 18 11.46 -39.72 16.90
C LEU A 18 10.65 -38.43 16.75
N GLN A 19 11.30 -37.27 16.87
CA GLN A 19 10.71 -36.00 16.45
C GLN A 19 10.18 -36.16 15.02
N ILE A 20 8.93 -35.76 14.78
CA ILE A 20 8.27 -35.86 13.49
C ILE A 20 9.07 -35.02 12.50
N SER A 21 9.90 -35.69 11.71
CA SER A 21 10.73 -35.08 10.68
C SER A 21 10.08 -35.32 9.32
N PRO A 22 10.19 -34.37 8.37
CA PRO A 22 9.70 -34.53 7.00
C PRO A 22 10.18 -35.83 6.33
N TRP A 23 11.37 -36.30 6.72
CA TRP A 23 11.97 -37.53 6.22
C TRP A 23 11.36 -38.79 6.84
N THR A 24 10.90 -38.68 8.08
CA THR A 24 10.12 -39.75 8.73
C THR A 24 8.77 -39.90 8.06
N GLU A 25 8.11 -38.78 7.73
CA GLU A 25 6.85 -38.78 6.98
C GLU A 25 7.01 -39.38 5.57
N LEU A 26 8.08 -39.04 4.85
CA LEU A 26 8.39 -39.66 3.55
C LEU A 26 8.64 -41.17 3.67
N ALA A 27 9.40 -41.60 4.67
CA ALA A 27 9.63 -43.02 4.94
C ALA A 27 8.33 -43.76 5.27
N LEU A 28 7.47 -43.16 6.10
CA LEU A 28 6.15 -43.71 6.45
C LEU A 28 5.25 -43.78 5.23
N PHE A 29 5.22 -42.76 4.37
CA PHE A 29 4.51 -42.80 3.10
C PHE A 29 4.95 -44.02 2.27
N CYS A 30 6.27 -44.19 2.09
CA CYS A 30 6.81 -45.32 1.35
C CYS A 30 6.40 -46.66 1.99
N ASP A 31 6.56 -46.82 3.30
CA ASP A 31 6.20 -48.05 4.03
C ASP A 31 4.70 -48.38 3.94
N ASN A 32 3.84 -47.37 3.90
CA ASN A 32 2.39 -47.55 3.83
C ASN A 32 1.89 -47.80 2.40
N ASN A 33 2.54 -47.20 1.40
CA ASN A 33 2.05 -47.19 0.02
C ASN A 33 2.83 -48.07 -0.97
N TYR A 34 4.01 -48.60 -0.61
CA TYR A 34 4.86 -49.35 -1.56
C TYR A 34 4.12 -50.51 -2.24
N LEU A 35 3.23 -51.22 -1.53
CA LEU A 35 2.47 -52.33 -2.10
C LEU A 35 1.60 -51.91 -3.30
N LYS A 36 1.16 -50.66 -3.41
CA LYS A 36 0.42 -50.15 -4.58
C LYS A 36 1.35 -49.84 -5.76
N LEU A 37 2.60 -49.52 -5.45
CA LEU A 37 3.59 -48.98 -6.36
C LEU A 37 4.59 -50.04 -6.87
N ILE A 38 4.39 -51.31 -6.52
CA ILE A 38 5.20 -52.45 -6.97
C ILE A 38 4.34 -53.52 -7.66
N PRO A 39 4.95 -54.40 -8.48
CA PRO A 39 4.24 -55.53 -9.09
C PRO A 39 3.65 -56.50 -8.06
N ARG A 40 2.35 -56.83 -8.19
CA ARG A 40 1.66 -57.80 -7.32
C ARG A 40 1.44 -59.18 -7.93
N ASN A 41 1.23 -59.26 -9.25
CA ASN A 41 1.05 -60.55 -9.93
C ASN A 41 2.42 -61.18 -10.18
N LYS A 42 2.55 -62.49 -9.96
CA LYS A 42 3.75 -63.28 -10.17
C LYS A 42 4.36 -63.05 -11.56
N ASP A 43 3.55 -63.03 -12.62
CA ASP A 43 4.06 -62.79 -13.99
C ASP A 43 4.73 -61.42 -14.13
N LYS A 44 4.15 -60.40 -13.49
CA LYS A 44 4.69 -59.03 -13.50
C LYS A 44 5.93 -58.92 -12.62
N GLN A 45 5.97 -59.65 -11.51
CA GLN A 45 7.15 -59.77 -10.64
C GLN A 45 8.29 -60.46 -11.38
N ASP A 46 8.05 -61.61 -12.02
CA ASP A 46 9.06 -62.35 -12.78
C ASP A 46 9.57 -61.55 -13.99
N TYR A 47 8.71 -60.76 -14.63
CA TYR A 47 9.12 -59.80 -15.66
C TYR A 47 10.05 -58.73 -15.08
N GLN A 48 9.66 -58.11 -13.97
CA GLN A 48 10.41 -57.02 -13.39
C GLN A 48 11.71 -57.49 -12.73
N HIS A 49 11.75 -58.67 -12.11
CA HIS A 49 12.97 -59.27 -11.57
C HIS A 49 14.05 -59.49 -12.62
N ARG A 50 13.67 -59.75 -13.88
CA ARG A 50 14.63 -59.88 -15.00
C ARG A 50 15.16 -58.53 -15.46
N LYS A 51 14.34 -57.47 -15.39
CA LYS A 51 14.68 -56.14 -15.87
C LYS A 51 15.39 -55.26 -14.85
N ALA A 52 14.96 -55.31 -13.60
CA ALA A 52 15.44 -54.42 -12.55
C ALA A 52 16.96 -54.45 -12.40
N PRO A 53 17.67 -55.60 -12.42
CA PRO A 53 19.14 -55.61 -12.34
C PRO A 53 19.81 -54.82 -13.47
N ILE A 54 19.28 -54.90 -14.68
CA ILE A 54 19.78 -54.14 -15.84
C ILE A 54 19.52 -52.65 -15.63
N GLN A 55 18.34 -52.28 -15.13
CA GLN A 55 17.97 -50.89 -14.86
C GLN A 55 18.79 -50.27 -13.72
N HIS A 56 19.09 -51.02 -12.65
CA HIS A 56 20.02 -50.59 -11.60
C HIS A 56 21.40 -50.31 -12.19
N LYS A 57 21.91 -51.24 -13.02
CA LYS A 57 23.17 -51.06 -13.74
C LYS A 57 23.15 -49.83 -14.66
N CYS A 58 22.03 -49.56 -15.34
CA CYS A 58 21.87 -48.33 -16.14
C CYS A 58 22.03 -47.06 -15.29
N VAL A 59 21.47 -47.03 -14.08
CA VAL A 59 21.63 -45.86 -13.19
C VAL A 59 23.07 -45.74 -12.70
N GLU A 60 23.71 -46.85 -12.33
CA GLU A 60 25.11 -46.85 -11.89
C GLU A 60 26.04 -46.29 -12.96
N ILE A 61 25.96 -46.79 -14.19
CA ILE A 61 26.76 -46.30 -15.32
C ILE A 61 26.45 -44.83 -15.62
N LEU A 62 25.18 -44.43 -15.62
CA LEU A 62 24.80 -43.03 -15.88
C LEU A 62 25.38 -42.07 -14.84
N LEU A 63 25.61 -42.53 -13.61
CA LEU A 63 26.25 -41.72 -12.56
C LEU A 63 27.78 -41.69 -12.66
N GLU A 64 28.40 -42.67 -13.31
CA GLU A 64 29.86 -42.83 -13.40
C GLU A 64 30.43 -42.31 -14.73
N GLU A 65 29.69 -42.43 -15.84
CA GLU A 65 30.18 -42.22 -17.21
C GLU A 65 29.31 -41.24 -18.00
N THR A 66 29.14 -40.00 -17.51
CA THR A 66 28.20 -39.03 -18.12
C THR A 66 28.63 -38.47 -19.48
N ASP A 67 29.90 -38.61 -19.85
CA ASP A 67 30.49 -37.94 -21.02
C ASP A 67 30.29 -38.72 -22.34
N LEU A 68 29.73 -39.93 -22.26
CA LEU A 68 29.48 -40.79 -23.41
C LEU A 68 28.09 -40.55 -23.99
N GLU A 69 27.91 -40.83 -25.29
CA GLU A 69 26.59 -40.85 -25.92
C GLU A 69 25.79 -42.09 -25.49
N TRP A 70 24.46 -42.04 -25.61
CA TRP A 70 23.58 -43.15 -25.22
C TRP A 70 23.95 -44.48 -25.89
N SER A 71 24.37 -44.45 -27.16
CA SER A 71 24.78 -45.64 -27.89
C SER A 71 26.00 -46.31 -27.25
N ASP A 72 26.96 -45.50 -26.83
CA ASP A 72 28.25 -45.95 -26.33
C ASP A 72 28.06 -46.49 -24.91
N LEU A 73 27.26 -45.79 -24.08
CA LEU A 73 26.81 -46.29 -22.78
C LEU A 73 26.14 -47.66 -22.85
N ILE A 74 25.37 -47.93 -23.92
CA ILE A 74 24.70 -49.21 -24.10
C ILE A 74 25.67 -50.28 -24.60
N GLN A 75 26.49 -49.96 -25.61
CA GLN A 75 27.35 -50.94 -26.28
C GLN A 75 28.54 -51.38 -25.42
N GLU A 76 29.17 -50.44 -24.71
CA GLU A 76 30.38 -50.71 -23.94
C GLU A 76 30.07 -51.44 -22.63
N ASN A 77 28.88 -51.21 -22.05
CA ASN A 77 28.57 -51.66 -20.70
C ASN A 77 27.54 -52.81 -20.61
N PHE A 78 26.84 -53.18 -21.69
CA PHE A 78 25.80 -54.22 -21.64
C PHE A 78 26.02 -55.33 -22.67
N SER A 79 25.80 -56.58 -22.25
CA SER A 79 25.78 -57.73 -23.16
C SER A 79 24.59 -57.67 -24.12
N GLU A 80 24.67 -58.32 -25.28
CA GLU A 80 23.61 -58.27 -26.33
C GLU A 80 22.19 -58.54 -25.80
N ASN A 81 22.05 -59.50 -24.89
CA ASN A 81 20.77 -59.85 -24.27
C ASN A 81 20.25 -58.79 -23.26
N GLN A 82 21.10 -57.90 -22.77
CA GLN A 82 20.77 -56.80 -21.87
C GLN A 82 20.54 -55.48 -22.60
N GLN A 83 21.22 -55.25 -23.73
CA GLN A 83 21.19 -54.00 -24.48
C GLN A 83 19.77 -53.53 -24.80
N LYS A 84 18.87 -54.43 -25.24
CA LYS A 84 17.47 -54.07 -25.51
C LYS A 84 16.75 -53.51 -24.28
N THR A 85 17.06 -54.01 -23.08
CA THR A 85 16.43 -53.51 -21.84
C THR A 85 17.02 -52.17 -21.43
N ALA A 86 18.34 -52.01 -21.55
CA ALA A 86 19.04 -50.74 -21.31
C ALA A 86 18.59 -49.64 -22.27
N ASP A 87 18.51 -49.96 -23.57
CA ASP A 87 18.02 -49.09 -24.63
C ASP A 87 16.60 -48.60 -24.34
N ASN A 88 15.66 -49.50 -24.01
CA ASN A 88 14.30 -49.10 -23.66
C ASN A 88 14.25 -48.20 -22.41
N TYR A 89 15.10 -48.46 -21.42
CA TYR A 89 15.17 -47.64 -20.21
C TYR A 89 15.66 -46.22 -20.55
N TYR A 90 16.80 -46.10 -21.22
CA TYR A 90 17.36 -44.80 -21.61
C TYR A 90 16.47 -44.07 -22.61
N PHE A 91 15.84 -44.77 -23.56
CA PHE A 91 14.88 -44.19 -24.50
C PHE A 91 13.74 -43.50 -23.76
N HIS A 92 13.15 -44.12 -22.75
CA HIS A 92 12.07 -43.49 -21.99
C HIS A 92 12.56 -42.41 -21.02
N LEU A 93 13.72 -42.60 -20.42
CA LEU A 93 14.34 -41.64 -19.51
C LEU A 93 14.69 -40.31 -20.20
N SER A 94 15.29 -40.39 -21.39
CA SER A 94 15.80 -39.26 -22.19
C SER A 94 14.75 -38.61 -23.11
N ASN A 95 13.48 -39.01 -22.98
CA ASN A 95 12.41 -38.58 -23.89
C ASN A 95 12.72 -38.89 -25.37
N ARG A 96 13.01 -40.15 -25.65
CA ARG A 96 13.37 -40.71 -26.97
C ARG A 96 14.72 -40.22 -27.49
N PHE A 97 15.74 -40.23 -26.63
CA PHE A 97 17.11 -39.78 -26.92
C PHE A 97 17.21 -38.31 -27.36
N ARG A 98 16.23 -37.49 -26.96
CA ARG A 98 16.25 -36.04 -27.24
C ARG A 98 17.24 -35.30 -26.34
N ASN A 99 17.39 -35.77 -25.12
CA ASN A 99 18.30 -35.21 -24.14
C ASN A 99 19.52 -36.11 -24.03
N ASN A 100 20.71 -35.52 -23.96
CA ASN A 100 21.95 -36.27 -23.71
C ASN A 100 21.99 -36.79 -22.25
N PRO A 101 22.90 -37.73 -21.93
CA PRO A 101 23.04 -38.27 -20.57
C PRO A 101 23.27 -37.20 -19.50
N THR A 102 24.16 -36.24 -19.75
CA THR A 102 24.50 -35.14 -18.82
C THR A 102 23.29 -34.29 -18.47
N ASP A 103 22.47 -33.92 -19.45
CA ASP A 103 21.28 -33.08 -19.29
C ASP A 103 20.19 -33.82 -18.49
N VAL A 104 20.01 -35.12 -18.76
CA VAL A 104 19.08 -35.96 -18.00
C VAL A 104 19.52 -36.02 -16.54
N LEU A 105 20.79 -36.31 -16.28
CA LEU A 105 21.29 -36.41 -14.92
C LEU A 105 21.17 -35.07 -14.20
N ALA A 106 21.67 -33.98 -14.78
CA ALA A 106 21.58 -32.63 -14.20
C ALA A 106 20.13 -32.22 -13.90
N THR A 107 19.18 -32.59 -14.77
CA THR A 107 17.76 -32.35 -14.54
C THR A 107 17.25 -33.10 -13.31
N ILE A 108 17.56 -34.39 -13.17
CA ILE A 108 17.07 -35.19 -12.04
C ILE A 108 17.78 -34.82 -10.74
N GLU A 109 19.07 -34.48 -10.76
CA GLU A 109 19.80 -33.98 -9.60
C GLU A 109 19.25 -32.64 -9.11
N LYS A 110 18.90 -31.73 -10.04
CA LYS A 110 18.19 -30.50 -9.72
C LYS A 110 16.84 -30.79 -9.07
N ILE A 111 16.10 -31.77 -9.60
CA ILE A 111 14.83 -32.18 -9.01
C ILE A 111 15.02 -32.73 -7.60
N ALA A 112 16.02 -33.59 -7.39
CA ALA A 112 16.35 -34.13 -6.06
C ALA A 112 16.73 -33.02 -5.08
N THR A 113 17.58 -32.08 -5.50
CA THR A 113 17.99 -30.93 -4.68
C THR A 113 16.79 -30.03 -4.32
N GLU A 114 15.96 -29.67 -5.30
CA GLU A 114 14.74 -28.88 -5.07
C GLU A 114 13.76 -29.62 -4.15
N PHE A 115 13.61 -30.93 -4.33
CA PHE A 115 12.75 -31.77 -3.51
C PHE A 115 13.23 -31.75 -2.06
N VAL A 116 14.55 -31.86 -1.85
CA VAL A 116 15.12 -31.87 -0.52
C VAL A 116 14.92 -30.54 0.21
N ASN A 117 14.95 -29.44 -0.53
CA ASN A 117 14.73 -28.11 0.01
C ASN A 117 13.24 -27.78 0.27
N LEU A 118 12.33 -28.33 -0.54
CA LEU A 118 10.90 -28.02 -0.47
C LEU A 118 10.14 -28.95 0.49
N LEU A 119 10.48 -30.23 0.56
CA LEU A 119 9.75 -31.20 1.38
C LEU A 119 9.61 -30.76 2.85
N PRO A 120 10.67 -30.24 3.53
CA PRO A 120 10.54 -29.75 4.89
C PRO A 120 9.64 -28.52 5.04
N LYS A 121 9.48 -27.71 3.99
CA LYS A 121 8.63 -26.51 4.00
C LYS A 121 7.17 -26.84 3.77
N VAL A 122 6.90 -27.99 3.15
CA VAL A 122 5.56 -28.47 2.85
C VAL A 122 5.03 -29.38 3.97
N ILE A 123 5.90 -30.12 4.65
CA ILE A 123 5.53 -31.17 5.61
C ILE A 123 6.06 -30.92 7.04
N GLY A 124 7.05 -30.05 7.22
CA GLY A 124 7.62 -29.73 8.54
C GLY A 124 6.77 -28.76 9.36
N GLU A 125 7.24 -28.37 10.56
CA GLU A 125 6.47 -27.64 11.60
C GLU A 125 5.74 -26.35 11.16
N ASN A 126 6.08 -25.78 10.00
CA ASN A 126 5.34 -24.69 9.34
C ASN A 126 4.41 -25.22 8.23
N VAL A 127 3.62 -26.25 8.53
CA VAL A 127 2.76 -26.95 7.56
C VAL A 127 1.74 -25.98 6.96
N GLY A 128 1.79 -25.78 5.65
CA GLY A 128 0.66 -25.26 4.88
C GLY A 128 0.45 -23.74 4.86
N GLU A 129 1.34 -22.94 5.48
CA GLU A 129 1.23 -21.47 5.40
C GLU A 129 1.79 -20.90 4.09
N ASP A 130 2.83 -21.51 3.52
CA ASP A 130 3.44 -21.05 2.28
C ASP A 130 2.86 -21.76 1.05
N LEU A 131 1.73 -21.23 0.57
CA LEU A 131 1.04 -21.68 -0.64
C LEU A 131 1.95 -21.67 -1.88
N LEU A 132 2.90 -20.73 -1.95
CA LEU A 132 3.83 -20.62 -3.05
C LEU A 132 4.83 -21.79 -3.05
N LYS A 133 5.37 -22.14 -1.88
CA LYS A 133 6.26 -23.33 -1.75
C LYS A 133 5.50 -24.63 -2.03
N THR A 134 4.25 -24.69 -1.60
CA THR A 134 3.40 -25.86 -1.87
C THR A 134 3.13 -26.00 -3.37
N ASN A 135 2.83 -24.91 -4.09
CA ASN A 135 2.68 -24.95 -5.55
C ASN A 135 3.99 -25.32 -6.27
N GLN A 136 5.13 -24.75 -5.84
CA GLN A 136 6.46 -25.12 -6.35
C GLN A 136 6.75 -26.62 -6.16
N PHE A 137 6.32 -27.20 -5.05
CA PHE A 137 6.47 -28.64 -4.78
C PHE A 137 5.62 -29.51 -5.72
N ILE A 138 4.39 -29.08 -6.05
CA ILE A 138 3.57 -29.78 -7.05
C ILE A 138 4.22 -29.71 -8.43
N GLU A 139 4.63 -28.51 -8.86
CA GLU A 139 5.31 -28.31 -10.15
C GLU A 139 6.60 -29.13 -10.26
N LEU A 140 7.30 -29.31 -9.15
CA LEU A 140 8.46 -30.17 -9.08
C LEU A 140 8.11 -31.64 -9.31
N LEU A 141 7.09 -32.15 -8.62
CA LEU A 141 6.65 -33.55 -8.73
C LEU A 141 6.05 -33.87 -10.11
N ASP A 142 5.43 -32.91 -10.77
CA ASP A 142 4.95 -33.05 -12.15
C ASP A 142 6.07 -33.39 -13.14
N LYS A 143 7.33 -32.97 -12.88
CA LYS A 143 8.47 -33.25 -13.77
C LYS A 143 8.82 -34.75 -13.83
N ILE A 144 8.47 -35.52 -12.80
CA ILE A 144 8.67 -36.98 -12.74
C ILE A 144 7.37 -37.78 -12.87
N TYR A 145 6.22 -37.13 -12.70
CA TYR A 145 4.90 -37.75 -12.79
C TYR A 145 4.69 -38.48 -14.14
N GLY A 146 4.09 -39.68 -14.08
CA GLY A 146 3.79 -40.48 -15.27
C GLY A 146 4.99 -41.20 -15.90
N SER A 147 6.21 -40.98 -15.43
CA SER A 147 7.42 -41.68 -15.91
C SER A 147 8.00 -42.58 -14.82
N SER A 148 7.98 -43.89 -15.08
CA SER A 148 8.58 -44.90 -14.20
C SER A 148 10.09 -44.77 -14.14
N GLU A 149 10.73 -44.41 -15.26
CA GLU A 149 12.18 -44.30 -15.41
C GLU A 149 12.71 -43.08 -14.65
N LYS A 150 12.11 -41.91 -14.84
CA LYS A 150 12.49 -40.70 -14.10
C LYS A 150 12.24 -40.84 -12.60
N THR A 151 11.09 -41.42 -12.23
CA THR A 151 10.77 -41.68 -10.82
C THR A 151 11.78 -42.65 -10.20
N PHE A 152 12.15 -43.72 -10.91
CA PHE A 152 13.15 -44.66 -10.42
C PHE A 152 14.53 -44.01 -10.27
N LEU A 153 15.00 -43.25 -11.27
CA LEU A 153 16.28 -42.53 -11.17
C LEU A 153 16.26 -41.53 -10.01
N PHE A 154 15.20 -40.73 -9.88
CA PHE A 154 15.00 -39.81 -8.77
C PHE A 154 15.09 -40.53 -7.42
N LEU A 155 14.32 -41.62 -7.24
CA LEU A 155 14.34 -42.40 -6.00
C LEU A 155 15.73 -42.98 -5.71
N LYS A 156 16.43 -43.47 -6.73
CA LYS A 156 17.75 -44.09 -6.58
C LYS A 156 18.82 -43.08 -6.15
N ILE A 157 18.77 -41.84 -6.63
CA ILE A 157 19.76 -40.81 -6.30
C ILE A 157 19.38 -39.96 -5.09
N LEU A 158 18.10 -39.95 -4.68
CA LEU A 158 17.58 -39.07 -3.64
C LEU A 158 18.44 -39.10 -2.36
N ALA A 159 18.87 -40.29 -1.93
CA ALA A 159 19.69 -40.46 -0.74
C ALA A 159 20.99 -39.63 -0.78
N ASN A 160 21.61 -39.45 -1.95
CA ASN A 160 22.86 -38.69 -2.10
C ASN A 160 22.70 -37.21 -1.76
N PHE A 161 21.49 -36.67 -1.85
CA PHE A 161 21.17 -35.26 -1.59
C PHE A 161 20.67 -35.02 -0.16
N LEU A 162 20.45 -36.08 0.61
CA LEU A 162 19.91 -35.99 1.96
C LEU A 162 21.01 -35.79 3.02
N PRO A 163 20.71 -35.11 4.13
CA PRO A 163 21.54 -35.16 5.33
C PRO A 163 21.71 -36.60 5.85
N LYS A 164 22.83 -36.91 6.52
CA LYS A 164 23.16 -38.27 6.99
C LYS A 164 22.07 -38.89 7.86
N GLU A 165 21.40 -38.09 8.68
CA GLU A 165 20.30 -38.53 9.54
C GLU A 165 19.08 -38.95 8.69
N ALA A 166 18.75 -38.18 7.67
CA ALA A 166 17.65 -38.46 6.76
C ALA A 166 17.92 -39.68 5.87
N GLN A 167 19.17 -39.86 5.41
CA GLN A 167 19.61 -41.06 4.70
C GLN A 167 19.34 -42.31 5.53
N LYS A 168 19.76 -42.33 6.80
CA LYS A 168 19.53 -43.46 7.70
C LYS A 168 18.05 -43.80 7.87
N ILE A 169 17.17 -42.80 7.90
CA ILE A 169 15.71 -43.00 8.00
C ILE A 169 15.19 -43.70 6.74
N LEU A 170 15.55 -43.22 5.55
CA LEU A 170 15.13 -43.86 4.29
C LEU A 170 15.75 -45.27 4.14
N ASP A 171 16.99 -45.46 4.55
CA ASP A 171 17.64 -46.77 4.55
C ASP A 171 16.96 -47.76 5.52
N GLN A 172 16.27 -47.28 6.55
CA GLN A 172 15.49 -48.16 7.43
C GLN A 172 14.09 -48.44 6.91
N SER A 173 13.56 -47.62 5.99
CA SER A 173 12.26 -47.82 5.36
C SER A 173 12.28 -49.06 4.46
N LYS A 174 11.43 -50.02 4.79
CA LYS A 174 11.22 -51.21 3.95
C LYS A 174 10.58 -50.81 2.63
N GLY A 175 9.59 -49.94 2.67
CA GLY A 175 8.86 -49.48 1.49
C GLY A 175 9.77 -48.78 0.50
N TYR A 176 10.62 -47.87 0.97
CA TYR A 176 11.59 -47.17 0.09
C TYR A 176 12.55 -48.16 -0.58
N LYS A 177 13.11 -49.11 0.20
CA LYS A 177 13.94 -50.19 -0.32
C LYS A 177 13.23 -51.04 -1.37
N GLU A 178 11.97 -51.40 -1.14
CA GLU A 178 11.17 -52.15 -2.11
C GLU A 178 10.93 -51.34 -3.39
N LEU A 179 10.55 -50.06 -3.29
CA LEU A 179 10.36 -49.19 -4.46
C LEU A 179 11.61 -49.13 -5.33
N VAL A 180 12.79 -49.02 -4.72
CA VAL A 180 14.08 -49.03 -5.42
C VAL A 180 14.40 -50.42 -5.96
N TYR A 181 14.17 -51.49 -5.18
CA TYR A 181 14.49 -52.87 -5.58
C TYR A 181 13.83 -53.27 -6.90
N TRP A 182 12.56 -52.91 -7.09
CA TRP A 182 11.80 -53.28 -8.29
C TRP A 182 12.14 -52.48 -9.54
N GLY A 183 13.10 -51.55 -9.53
CA GLY A 183 13.50 -50.81 -10.73
C GLY A 183 12.39 -49.88 -11.26
N SER A 184 12.43 -49.53 -12.55
CA SER A 184 11.43 -48.67 -13.20
C SER A 184 10.12 -49.41 -13.51
N SER A 185 9.48 -49.96 -12.48
CA SER A 185 8.20 -50.65 -12.61
C SER A 185 7.11 -49.68 -13.10
N MET A 186 6.20 -50.16 -13.95
CA MET A 186 5.09 -49.34 -14.48
C MET A 186 4.23 -48.70 -13.39
N PHE A 187 4.18 -49.28 -12.20
CA PHE A 187 3.41 -48.79 -11.05
C PHE A 187 4.05 -47.57 -10.38
N LEU A 188 5.35 -47.32 -10.59
CA LEU A 188 6.03 -46.12 -10.09
C LEU A 188 5.52 -44.83 -10.74
N LYS A 189 4.84 -44.93 -11.89
CA LYS A 189 4.23 -43.77 -12.57
C LYS A 189 3.24 -42.99 -11.67
N GLU A 190 2.66 -43.67 -10.68
CA GLU A 190 1.69 -43.11 -9.75
C GLU A 190 2.34 -42.54 -8.48
N PHE A 191 3.66 -42.69 -8.28
CA PHE A 191 4.35 -42.29 -7.05
C PHE A 191 4.08 -40.84 -6.67
N ALA A 192 4.32 -39.90 -7.59
CA ALA A 192 4.13 -38.46 -7.34
C ALA A 192 2.67 -38.12 -6.98
N TYR A 193 1.70 -38.79 -7.62
CA TYR A 193 0.28 -38.59 -7.32
C TYR A 193 -0.09 -39.12 -5.94
N GLU A 194 0.33 -40.35 -5.60
CA GLU A 194 0.05 -40.91 -4.27
C GLU A 194 0.75 -40.12 -3.17
N LEU A 195 1.95 -39.56 -3.43
CA LEU A 195 2.66 -38.69 -2.49
C LEU A 195 1.90 -37.39 -2.21
N LEU A 196 1.46 -36.68 -3.26
CA LEU A 196 0.64 -35.48 -3.13
C LEU A 196 -0.67 -35.77 -2.38
N LYS A 197 -1.29 -36.92 -2.67
CA LYS A 197 -2.54 -37.34 -2.03
C LYS A 197 -2.37 -37.67 -0.55
N GLU A 198 -1.30 -38.36 -0.17
CA GLU A 198 -1.01 -38.69 1.24
C GLU A 198 -0.88 -37.40 2.07
N PHE A 199 -0.18 -36.39 1.53
CA PHE A 199 0.02 -35.12 2.19
C PHE A 199 -1.13 -34.12 1.99
N LYS A 200 -2.24 -34.55 1.38
CA LYS A 200 -3.43 -33.73 1.12
C LYS A 200 -3.14 -32.43 0.35
N ILE A 201 -2.14 -32.48 -0.52
CA ILE A 201 -1.75 -31.34 -1.36
C ILE A 201 -2.53 -31.43 -2.66
N THR A 202 -3.57 -30.61 -2.82
CA THR A 202 -4.29 -30.51 -4.08
C THR A 202 -4.18 -29.10 -4.67
N ARG A 203 -4.04 -29.01 -6.00
CA ARG A 203 -3.99 -27.73 -6.71
C ARG A 203 -5.24 -26.89 -6.46
N ARG A 204 -6.39 -27.53 -6.31
CA ARG A 204 -7.67 -26.86 -6.09
C ARG A 204 -7.71 -26.18 -4.73
N ASP A 205 -7.24 -26.85 -3.68
CA ASP A 205 -7.23 -26.30 -2.32
C ASP A 205 -6.27 -25.11 -2.23
N ILE A 206 -5.10 -25.22 -2.86
CA ILE A 206 -4.13 -24.11 -2.95
C ILE A 206 -4.74 -22.92 -3.69
N GLN A 207 -5.34 -23.14 -4.87
CA GLN A 207 -5.98 -22.06 -5.64
C GLN A 207 -7.10 -21.38 -4.86
N GLN A 208 -7.91 -22.15 -4.13
CA GLN A 208 -8.98 -21.62 -3.31
C GLN A 208 -8.45 -20.80 -2.13
N GLN A 209 -7.42 -21.29 -1.44
CA GLN A 209 -6.77 -20.55 -0.34
C GLN A 209 -6.09 -19.28 -0.84
N THR A 210 -5.37 -19.33 -1.98
CA THR A 210 -4.76 -18.14 -2.58
C THR A 210 -5.81 -17.10 -2.95
N ALA A 211 -6.94 -17.53 -3.54
CA ALA A 211 -8.04 -16.62 -3.87
C ALA A 211 -8.68 -15.99 -2.63
N GLN A 212 -8.87 -16.76 -1.55
CA GLN A 212 -9.38 -16.24 -0.27
C GLN A 212 -8.43 -15.22 0.35
N ASN A 213 -7.14 -15.53 0.41
CA ASN A 213 -6.12 -14.61 0.95
C ASN A 213 -6.06 -13.32 0.14
N LEU A 214 -6.11 -13.41 -1.19
CA LEU A 214 -6.12 -12.22 -2.07
C LEU A 214 -7.34 -11.34 -1.81
N VAL A 215 -8.53 -11.93 -1.66
CA VAL A 215 -9.76 -11.17 -1.36
C VAL A 215 -9.65 -10.47 0.00
N GLN A 216 -9.06 -11.14 1.00
CA GLN A 216 -8.84 -10.54 2.30
C GLN A 216 -7.84 -9.38 2.24
N GLU A 217 -6.67 -9.58 1.62
CA GLU A 217 -5.64 -8.54 1.48
C GLU A 217 -6.15 -7.33 0.69
N LEU A 218 -6.92 -7.57 -0.38
CA LEU A 218 -7.56 -6.50 -1.13
C LEU A 218 -8.58 -5.74 -0.28
N GLY A 219 -9.41 -6.43 0.50
CA GLY A 219 -10.37 -5.79 1.41
C GLY A 219 -9.70 -4.97 2.51
N GLU A 220 -8.60 -5.45 3.10
CA GLU A 220 -7.81 -4.69 4.08
C GLU A 220 -7.16 -3.45 3.46
N THR A 221 -6.66 -3.57 2.23
CA THR A 221 -6.04 -2.46 1.50
C THR A 221 -7.08 -1.41 1.10
N GLU A 222 -8.23 -1.84 0.60
CA GLU A 222 -9.36 -0.97 0.26
C GLU A 222 -9.84 -0.20 1.50
N THR A 223 -9.97 -0.88 2.64
CA THR A 223 -10.36 -0.24 3.90
C THR A 223 -9.34 0.82 4.35
N LYS A 224 -8.04 0.54 4.26
CA LYS A 224 -6.98 1.51 4.59
C LYS A 224 -6.97 2.71 3.66
N LEU A 225 -7.15 2.48 2.35
CA LEU A 225 -7.22 3.56 1.37
C LEU A 225 -8.45 4.42 1.58
N GLN A 226 -9.61 3.82 1.88
CA GLN A 226 -10.83 4.57 2.18
C GLN A 226 -10.64 5.45 3.42
N GLN A 227 -10.04 4.93 4.49
CA GLN A 227 -9.72 5.71 5.69
C GLN A 227 -8.80 6.90 5.40
N GLN A 228 -7.82 6.73 4.51
CA GLN A 228 -6.93 7.82 4.10
C GLN A 228 -7.66 8.88 3.26
N ILE A 229 -8.56 8.46 2.37
CA ILE A 229 -9.40 9.37 1.58
C ILE A 229 -10.28 10.20 2.53
N ASP A 230 -10.99 9.54 3.46
CA ASP A 230 -11.88 10.21 4.41
C ASP A 230 -11.11 11.25 5.26
N TRP A 231 -9.89 10.91 5.70
CA TRP A 231 -9.03 11.84 6.45
C TRP A 231 -8.59 13.05 5.61
N LEU A 232 -8.16 12.82 4.36
CA LEU A 232 -7.75 13.89 3.44
C LEU A 232 -8.91 14.81 3.04
N GLU A 233 -10.14 14.31 2.99
CA GLU A 233 -11.33 15.12 2.74
C GLU A 233 -11.64 16.07 3.90
N VAL A 234 -11.52 15.59 5.14
CA VAL A 234 -11.67 16.41 6.35
C VAL A 234 -10.60 17.49 6.40
N GLU A 235 -9.33 17.12 6.22
CA GLU A 235 -8.22 18.08 6.24
C GLU A 235 -8.35 19.15 5.13
N ASN A 236 -8.76 18.76 3.92
CA ASN A 236 -9.02 19.71 2.84
C ASN A 236 -10.15 20.69 3.18
N LYS A 237 -11.18 20.25 3.90
CA LYS A 237 -12.28 21.12 4.32
C LYS A 237 -11.79 22.15 5.35
N GLU A 238 -11.05 21.70 6.36
CA GLU A 238 -10.47 22.56 7.40
C GLU A 238 -9.50 23.60 6.81
N LEU A 239 -8.64 23.19 5.87
CA LEU A 239 -7.71 24.09 5.20
C LEU A 239 -8.43 25.15 4.35
N LYS A 240 -9.51 24.77 3.65
CA LYS A 240 -10.33 25.74 2.89
C LYS A 240 -11.00 26.77 3.79
N GLU A 241 -11.55 26.33 4.92
CA GLU A 241 -12.15 27.23 5.91
C GLU A 241 -11.09 28.20 6.47
N THR A 242 -9.89 27.70 6.80
CA THR A 242 -8.77 28.52 7.28
C THR A 242 -8.28 29.54 6.25
N ILE A 243 -8.24 29.17 4.96
CA ILE A 243 -7.85 30.10 3.89
C ILE A 243 -8.86 31.24 3.75
N GLU A 244 -10.15 30.94 3.80
CA GLU A 244 -11.19 31.98 3.69
C GLU A 244 -11.16 32.93 4.89
N THR A 245 -10.98 32.41 6.12
CA THR A 245 -10.85 33.28 7.30
C THR A 245 -9.63 34.19 7.19
N LEU A 246 -8.45 33.64 6.91
CA LEU A 246 -7.21 34.42 6.75
C LEU A 246 -7.31 35.48 5.66
N LYS A 247 -7.97 35.15 4.54
CA LYS A 247 -8.19 36.10 3.44
C LYS A 247 -9.06 37.27 3.87
N THR A 248 -10.14 37.01 4.61
CA THR A 248 -11.02 38.08 5.11
C THR A 248 -10.33 38.96 6.15
N GLU A 249 -9.58 38.36 7.07
CA GLU A 249 -8.83 39.07 8.11
C GLU A 249 -7.72 39.94 7.49
N SER A 250 -6.89 39.37 6.61
CA SER A 250 -5.82 40.08 5.93
C SER A 250 -6.34 41.23 5.06
N PHE A 251 -7.48 41.04 4.39
CA PHE A 251 -8.12 42.12 3.63
C PHE A 251 -8.57 43.27 4.54
N GLN A 252 -9.24 42.98 5.66
CA GLN A 252 -9.66 44.01 6.63
C GLN A 252 -8.45 44.76 7.20
N GLU A 253 -7.40 44.05 7.59
CA GLU A 253 -6.18 44.65 8.13
C GLU A 253 -5.49 45.57 7.10
N ALA A 254 -5.42 45.16 5.83
CA ALA A 254 -4.88 45.99 4.77
C ALA A 254 -5.69 47.29 4.55
N VAL A 255 -7.02 47.22 4.64
CA VAL A 255 -7.89 48.41 4.54
C VAL A 255 -7.67 49.34 5.74
N ILE A 256 -7.54 48.81 6.96
CA ILE A 256 -7.24 49.58 8.17
C ILE A 256 -5.90 50.29 8.03
N GLN A 257 -4.84 49.57 7.63
CA GLN A 257 -3.51 50.16 7.42
C GLN A 257 -3.55 51.25 6.35
N PHE A 258 -4.25 51.02 5.24
CA PHE A 258 -4.44 52.02 4.19
C PHE A 258 -5.14 53.27 4.72
N ALA A 259 -6.23 53.12 5.49
CA ALA A 259 -6.95 54.24 6.10
C ALA A 259 -6.04 55.04 7.07
N GLN A 260 -5.27 54.34 7.91
CA GLN A 260 -4.30 54.96 8.82
C GLN A 260 -3.21 55.72 8.06
N ILE A 261 -2.68 55.17 6.96
CA ILE A 261 -1.67 55.84 6.13
C ILE A 261 -2.22 57.12 5.51
N LEU A 262 -3.47 57.13 5.05
CA LEU A 262 -4.09 58.33 4.48
C LEU A 262 -4.37 59.41 5.54
N GLN A 263 -4.66 58.99 6.77
CA GLN A 263 -5.10 59.89 7.83
C GLN A 263 -3.96 60.42 8.72
N ASN A 264 -2.90 59.64 8.93
CA ASN A 264 -1.77 60.01 9.80
C ASN A 264 -0.70 60.88 9.12
N GLN A 265 -1.02 61.48 7.97
CA GLN A 265 -0.13 62.42 7.29
C GLN A 265 -0.18 63.80 7.93
N SER A 266 0.83 64.63 7.69
CA SER A 266 0.85 66.03 8.16
C SER A 266 -0.36 66.85 7.69
N GLN A 267 -0.93 66.46 6.56
CA GLN A 267 -2.25 66.89 6.10
C GLN A 267 -3.12 65.65 5.84
N PRO A 268 -4.10 65.34 6.71
CA PRO A 268 -4.92 64.13 6.57
C PRO A 268 -5.71 64.11 5.26
N THR A 269 -5.43 63.12 4.40
CA THR A 269 -5.95 63.09 3.02
C THR A 269 -7.45 62.83 2.99
N LEU A 270 -7.97 61.96 3.88
CA LEU A 270 -9.40 61.68 3.94
C LEU A 270 -10.18 62.93 4.38
N ASP A 271 -9.69 63.66 5.39
CA ASP A 271 -10.29 64.93 5.81
C ASP A 271 -10.28 65.97 4.69
N GLN A 272 -9.21 66.04 3.89
CA GLN A 272 -9.14 66.94 2.75
C GLN A 272 -10.18 66.58 1.68
N ILE A 273 -10.31 65.30 1.33
CA ILE A 273 -11.32 64.80 0.39
C ILE A 273 -12.72 65.22 0.88
N TYR A 274 -13.03 64.99 2.15
CA TYR A 274 -14.32 65.37 2.73
C TYR A 274 -14.55 66.89 2.72
N ARG A 275 -13.56 67.69 3.14
CA ARG A 275 -13.67 69.15 3.18
C ARG A 275 -13.89 69.74 1.79
N VAL A 276 -13.14 69.27 0.79
CA VAL A 276 -13.30 69.73 -0.60
C VAL A 276 -14.67 69.34 -1.14
N HIS A 277 -15.10 68.09 -0.90
CA HIS A 277 -16.42 67.61 -1.31
C HIS A 277 -17.56 68.44 -0.68
N THR A 278 -17.51 68.67 0.64
CA THR A 278 -18.54 69.43 1.37
C THR A 278 -18.60 70.88 0.91
N ARG A 279 -17.44 71.54 0.82
CA ARG A 279 -17.35 72.93 0.34
C ARG A 279 -17.85 73.08 -1.10
N LEU A 280 -17.53 72.14 -2.00
CA LEU A 280 -18.05 72.17 -3.36
C LEU A 280 -19.57 71.95 -3.40
N LYS A 281 -20.12 71.08 -2.54
CA LYS A 281 -21.58 70.90 -2.40
C LYS A 281 -22.30 72.12 -1.84
N GLU A 282 -21.69 72.83 -0.90
CA GLU A 282 -22.24 74.10 -0.39
C GLU A 282 -22.23 75.17 -1.49
N LEU A 283 -21.14 75.27 -2.24
CA LEU A 283 -20.99 76.27 -3.30
C LEU A 283 -21.90 75.97 -4.51
N GLU A 284 -22.21 74.71 -4.78
CA GLU A 284 -23.26 74.31 -5.73
C GLU A 284 -24.64 74.86 -5.33
N LYS A 285 -24.92 74.96 -4.02
CA LYS A 285 -26.22 75.44 -3.50
C LYS A 285 -26.36 76.96 -3.49
N THR A 286 -25.26 77.72 -3.41
CA THR A 286 -25.33 79.18 -3.18
C THR A 286 -25.20 80.06 -4.43
N GLU A 287 -25.02 79.51 -5.64
CA GLU A 287 -24.87 80.21 -6.94
C GLU A 287 -23.87 81.41 -7.04
N ASP A 288 -23.26 81.86 -5.94
CA ASP A 288 -22.41 83.04 -5.90
C ASP A 288 -20.92 82.71 -5.72
N ASN A 289 -20.14 83.16 -6.72
CA ASN A 289 -18.69 83.28 -6.76
C ASN A 289 -17.84 82.05 -6.45
N LEU A 290 -17.48 81.32 -7.51
CA LEU A 290 -16.26 80.53 -7.57
C LEU A 290 -15.45 80.89 -8.81
N SER A 291 -14.14 81.05 -8.61
CA SER A 291 -13.11 81.23 -9.65
C SER A 291 -12.84 79.97 -10.49
N LEU A 292 -13.76 79.00 -10.51
CA LEU A 292 -13.67 77.73 -11.23
C LEU A 292 -14.83 77.65 -12.25
N ASN A 293 -14.54 77.21 -13.47
CA ASN A 293 -15.57 77.02 -14.50
C ASN A 293 -16.58 75.95 -14.03
N SER A 294 -17.88 76.18 -14.22
CA SER A 294 -18.97 75.30 -13.75
C SER A 294 -18.79 73.84 -14.18
N ARG A 295 -18.22 73.62 -15.36
CA ARG A 295 -17.93 72.28 -15.91
C ARG A 295 -16.78 71.55 -15.19
N GLU A 296 -15.77 72.27 -14.73
CA GLU A 296 -14.62 71.71 -14.01
C GLU A 296 -15.02 71.34 -12.58
N SER A 297 -15.79 72.19 -11.92
CA SER A 297 -16.34 71.95 -10.56
C SER A 297 -17.23 70.71 -10.50
N LEU A 298 -18.12 70.54 -11.49
CA LEU A 298 -18.97 69.33 -11.61
C LEU A 298 -18.15 68.05 -11.82
N SER A 299 -17.09 68.12 -12.63
CA SER A 299 -16.23 66.96 -12.90
C SER A 299 -15.46 66.52 -11.64
N VAL A 300 -14.98 67.48 -10.85
CA VAL A 300 -14.32 67.23 -9.56
C VAL A 300 -15.31 66.66 -8.54
N LEU A 301 -16.53 67.18 -8.47
CA LEU A 301 -17.60 66.64 -7.61
C LEU A 301 -17.89 65.18 -7.94
N ILE A 302 -18.12 64.84 -9.21
CA ILE A 302 -18.36 63.46 -9.66
C ILE A 302 -17.19 62.54 -9.29
N PHE A 303 -15.95 63.01 -9.46
CA PHE A 303 -14.76 62.23 -9.10
C PHE A 303 -14.71 61.96 -7.59
N LEU A 304 -14.96 62.98 -6.77
CA LEU A 304 -14.96 62.85 -5.30
C LEU A 304 -16.08 61.94 -4.81
N GLU A 305 -17.28 62.02 -5.41
CA GLU A 305 -18.38 61.12 -5.07
C GLU A 305 -18.07 59.66 -5.43
N ASN A 306 -17.48 59.42 -6.60
CA ASN A 306 -17.06 58.07 -7.00
C ASN A 306 -15.95 57.54 -6.09
N LEU A 307 -15.02 58.40 -5.68
CA LEU A 307 -13.96 58.04 -4.73
C LEU A 307 -14.57 57.65 -3.38
N LEU A 308 -15.46 58.48 -2.82
CA LEU A 308 -16.14 58.21 -1.55
C LEU A 308 -16.97 56.92 -1.61
N LYS A 309 -17.69 56.67 -2.71
CA LYS A 309 -18.40 55.39 -2.94
C LYS A 309 -17.45 54.20 -3.00
N GLY A 310 -16.27 54.38 -3.61
CA GLY A 310 -15.21 53.37 -3.64
C GLY A 310 -14.70 53.03 -2.24
N LEU A 311 -14.48 54.05 -1.40
CA LEU A 311 -14.07 53.86 0.00
C LEU A 311 -15.18 53.17 0.82
N GLU A 312 -16.45 53.55 0.62
CA GLU A 312 -17.59 52.91 1.29
C GLU A 312 -17.72 51.43 0.88
N SER A 313 -17.39 51.07 -0.36
CA SER A 313 -17.40 49.67 -0.83
C SER A 313 -16.40 48.77 -0.10
N VAL A 314 -15.33 49.35 0.44
CA VAL A 314 -14.36 48.66 1.31
C VAL A 314 -14.64 48.90 2.81
N LYS A 315 -15.83 49.41 3.14
CA LYS A 315 -16.29 49.76 4.50
C LYS A 315 -15.49 50.87 5.18
N LEU A 316 -14.72 51.67 4.43
CA LEU A 316 -14.08 52.88 4.93
C LEU A 316 -15.04 54.06 4.74
N GLU A 317 -15.62 54.53 5.83
CA GLU A 317 -16.61 55.60 5.80
C GLU A 317 -16.33 56.67 6.86
N TYR A 318 -16.80 57.88 6.58
CA TYR A 318 -16.81 58.95 7.56
C TYR A 318 -18.04 58.83 8.46
N PHE A 319 -17.92 59.27 9.71
CA PHE A 319 -19.00 59.28 10.69
C PHE A 319 -18.92 60.54 11.56
N PRO A 320 -20.05 61.08 12.04
CA PRO A 320 -21.42 60.76 11.66
C PRO A 320 -21.72 61.14 10.19
N LYS A 321 -22.70 60.48 9.56
CA LYS A 321 -23.06 60.75 8.14
C LYS A 321 -23.68 62.13 7.94
N ASN A 322 -24.28 62.70 8.99
CA ASN A 322 -24.80 64.06 9.00
C ASN A 322 -24.10 64.87 10.09
N THR A 323 -23.40 65.94 9.71
CA THR A 323 -22.64 66.79 10.63
C THR A 323 -23.48 67.89 11.28
N ASP A 324 -24.63 68.22 10.68
CA ASP A 324 -25.50 69.32 11.12
C ASP A 324 -26.50 68.87 12.20
N GLU A 325 -26.66 67.56 12.36
CA GLU A 325 -27.53 66.96 13.38
C GLU A 325 -26.94 67.13 14.79
N THR A 326 -27.84 67.33 15.75
CA THR A 326 -27.51 67.29 17.18
C THR A 326 -27.35 65.84 17.60
N LEU A 327 -26.21 65.52 18.21
CA LEU A 327 -25.86 64.19 18.68
C LEU A 327 -25.89 64.18 20.19
N ILE A 328 -26.35 63.08 20.79
CA ILE A 328 -26.26 62.85 22.23
C ILE A 328 -25.15 61.81 22.42
N ILE A 329 -24.06 62.20 23.07
CA ILE A 329 -22.93 61.31 23.35
C ILE A 329 -22.76 61.10 24.84
N SER A 330 -22.28 59.92 25.22
CA SER A 330 -21.92 59.54 26.59
C SER A 330 -20.41 59.55 26.82
N GLY A 331 -19.99 59.48 28.08
CA GLY A 331 -18.58 59.30 28.45
C GLY A 331 -17.96 58.00 27.93
N GLU A 332 -18.75 56.96 27.64
CA GLU A 332 -18.28 55.70 27.02
C GLU A 332 -17.82 55.88 25.57
N GLU A 333 -18.35 56.90 24.90
CA GLU A 333 -18.18 57.11 23.45
C GLU A 333 -17.01 58.07 23.13
N LEU A 334 -16.24 58.49 24.14
CA LEU A 334 -15.07 59.37 23.96
C LEU A 334 -13.95 58.74 23.10
N GLY A 335 -13.97 57.42 22.90
CA GLY A 335 -13.10 56.73 21.96
C GLY A 335 -13.50 56.91 20.49
N GLU A 336 -14.79 57.12 20.23
CA GLU A 336 -15.34 57.35 18.87
C GLU A 336 -15.53 58.83 18.57
N TYR A 337 -15.84 59.63 19.59
CA TYR A 337 -16.07 61.06 19.50
C TYR A 337 -15.07 61.83 20.38
N ALA A 338 -14.15 62.54 19.73
CA ALA A 338 -13.22 63.43 20.39
C ALA A 338 -13.95 64.71 20.81
N TYR A 339 -14.28 64.80 22.09
CA TYR A 339 -14.89 65.98 22.70
C TYR A 339 -13.86 67.10 22.84
N ILE A 340 -13.97 68.13 21.99
CA ILE A 340 -12.95 69.18 21.86
C ILE A 340 -13.30 70.48 22.59
N GLU A 341 -14.58 70.73 22.84
CA GLU A 341 -15.05 71.99 23.45
C GLU A 341 -16.32 71.75 24.27
N GLY A 342 -16.34 72.29 25.50
CA GLY A 342 -17.46 72.21 26.43
C GLY A 342 -17.06 71.80 27.86
N THR A 343 -18.04 71.45 28.67
CA THR A 343 -17.89 71.05 30.07
C THR A 343 -17.36 69.60 30.18
N PRO A 344 -16.52 69.25 31.18
CA PRO A 344 -16.03 67.88 31.32
C PRO A 344 -17.16 66.91 31.70
N PHE A 345 -17.08 65.67 31.23
CA PHE A 345 -17.97 64.58 31.68
C PHE A 345 -17.67 64.24 33.13
N THR A 346 -18.71 64.14 33.96
CA THR A 346 -18.57 63.84 35.39
C THR A 346 -18.53 62.34 35.67
N GLU A 347 -19.29 61.57 34.90
CA GLU A 347 -19.35 60.12 34.95
C GLU A 347 -19.43 59.53 33.54
N VAL A 348 -19.19 58.24 33.41
CA VAL A 348 -19.21 57.52 32.13
C VAL A 348 -20.62 57.48 31.50
N THR A 349 -21.66 57.53 32.35
CA THR A 349 -23.08 57.59 31.96
C THR A 349 -23.63 59.01 31.81
N ASP A 350 -22.78 60.04 31.94
CA ASP A 350 -23.15 61.43 31.70
C ASP A 350 -23.36 61.66 30.20
N TYR A 351 -24.47 62.30 29.82
CA TYR A 351 -24.87 62.51 28.43
C TYR A 351 -24.82 63.98 28.08
N LYS A 352 -24.26 64.30 26.90
CA LYS A 352 -24.14 65.68 26.42
C LYS A 352 -24.64 65.82 25.00
N GLU A 353 -25.32 66.93 24.75
CA GLU A 353 -25.71 67.35 23.41
C GLU A 353 -24.54 68.05 22.73
N VAL A 354 -24.11 67.49 21.61
CA VAL A 354 -22.94 67.94 20.87
C VAL A 354 -23.26 68.09 19.39
N ARG A 355 -22.57 69.00 18.71
CA ARG A 355 -22.56 69.10 17.25
C ARG A 355 -21.23 68.60 16.71
N CYS A 356 -21.28 67.90 15.58
CA CYS A 356 -20.07 67.44 14.90
C CYS A 356 -19.38 68.61 14.19
N VAL A 357 -18.17 68.93 14.63
CA VAL A 357 -17.33 69.98 14.02
C VAL A 357 -16.53 69.41 12.86
N TYR A 358 -16.01 68.18 13.00
CA TYR A 358 -15.35 67.43 11.94
C TYR A 358 -15.69 65.95 12.04
N PRO A 359 -16.08 65.29 10.94
CA PRO A 359 -16.33 63.85 10.99
C PRO A 359 -15.04 63.08 11.25
N GLY A 360 -15.19 61.92 11.88
CA GLY A 360 -14.16 60.89 12.03
C GLY A 360 -14.22 59.90 10.88
N TRP A 361 -13.27 58.97 10.85
CA TRP A 361 -13.19 57.88 9.87
C TRP A 361 -13.16 56.53 10.55
N ARG A 362 -13.87 55.55 9.99
CA ARG A 362 -13.89 54.17 10.50
C ARG A 362 -13.82 53.15 9.38
N VAL A 363 -13.30 51.96 9.69
CA VAL A 363 -13.37 50.76 8.84
C VAL A 363 -14.23 49.73 9.56
N GLY A 364 -15.46 49.53 9.09
CA GLY A 364 -16.44 48.72 9.82
C GLY A 364 -16.70 49.28 11.23
N ASN A 365 -16.38 48.51 12.27
CA ASN A 365 -16.54 48.91 13.67
C ASN A 365 -15.29 49.55 14.27
N GLN A 366 -14.16 49.58 13.55
CA GLN A 366 -12.93 50.13 14.07
C GLN A 366 -12.79 51.61 13.70
N VAL A 367 -12.72 52.46 14.72
CA VAL A 367 -12.44 53.89 14.55
C VAL A 367 -10.97 54.09 14.17
N ILE A 368 -10.74 54.72 13.02
CA ILE A 368 -9.41 55.13 12.53
C ILE A 368 -9.07 56.50 13.09
N THR A 369 -10.01 57.44 12.99
CA THR A 369 -9.94 58.73 13.67
C THR A 369 -11.29 59.09 14.27
N PRO A 370 -11.32 59.57 15.52
CA PRO A 370 -12.57 59.95 16.17
C PRO A 370 -13.16 61.22 15.55
N ALA A 371 -14.49 61.32 15.54
CA ALA A 371 -15.19 62.51 15.12
C ALA A 371 -15.02 63.62 16.15
N ARG A 372 -14.70 64.84 15.73
CA ARG A 372 -14.52 65.97 16.65
C ARG A 372 -15.87 66.64 16.89
N VAL A 373 -16.26 66.70 18.14
CA VAL A 373 -17.57 67.22 18.56
C VAL A 373 -17.41 68.31 19.61
N ALA A 374 -18.30 69.29 19.57
CA ALA A 374 -18.36 70.41 20.50
C ALA A 374 -19.74 70.47 21.16
N GLU A 375 -19.80 70.77 22.45
CA GLU A 375 -21.05 70.93 23.19
C GLU A 375 -21.88 72.10 22.66
N ILE A 376 -23.19 71.90 22.57
CA ILE A 376 -24.12 72.95 22.19
C ILE A 376 -24.40 73.79 23.44
N SER A 377 -23.79 74.98 23.52
CA SER A 377 -24.11 75.94 24.58
C SER A 377 -25.45 76.64 24.32
N GLU A 378 -26.28 76.82 25.35
CA GLU A 378 -27.63 77.44 25.31
C GLU A 378 -27.71 78.91 24.81
N ASN A 379 -26.64 79.48 24.20
CA ASN A 379 -26.59 80.88 23.76
C ASN A 379 -26.55 81.11 22.23
N GLU A 380 -26.72 80.10 21.38
CA GLU A 380 -26.87 80.30 19.92
C GLU A 380 -28.33 80.40 19.46
N GLY A 381 -29.13 81.21 20.17
CA GLY A 381 -30.52 81.48 19.85
C GLY A 381 -31.02 82.80 20.45
N ALA A 382 -30.56 83.93 19.89
CA ALA A 382 -31.17 85.25 20.06
C ALA A 382 -31.20 85.99 18.72
#